data_AF-A0A6B3EJR6-F1
#
_entry.id   AF-A0A6B3EJR6-F1
#
_cell.length_a   1.000
_cell.length_b   1.000
_cell.length_c   1.000
_cell.angle_alpha   90.00
_cell.angle_beta   90.00
_cell.angle_gamma   90.00
#
_symmetry.space_group_name_H-M   'P 1'
#
loop_
_entity.id
_entity.type
_entity.pdbx_description
1 polymer ?
#
loop_
_entity_poly.entity_id
_entity_poly.type
_entity_poly.pdbx_seq_one_letter_code
_entity_poly.pdbx_strand_id
1 'polypeptide(L)'
;RGQAMVEAASIAFALRLTRPWLWDHLDKPVKERVGGWLADALHRDPNDNNWHLFPLAVGGFLAEAGIEEKAARAAVRRGLERIDR
;
A
#
# COMPACT_ATOMS: atom_id res chain seq x y z
N ARG A 1 14.34 8.96 -6.23
CA ARG A 1 13.46 9.57 -5.20
C ARG A 1 12.42 8.54 -4.73
N GLY A 2 12.82 7.55 -3.91
CA GLY A 2 11.93 6.45 -3.47
C GLY A 2 11.52 6.48 -2.00
N GLN A 3 12.05 7.43 -1.21
CA GLN A 3 11.80 7.51 0.23
C GLN A 3 10.31 7.51 0.60
N ALA A 4 9.50 8.31 -0.10
CA ALA A 4 8.05 8.36 0.12
C ALA A 4 7.34 7.00 -0.05
N MET A 5 7.84 6.13 -0.94
CA MET A 5 7.28 4.78 -1.13
C MET A 5 7.61 3.86 0.06
N VAL A 6 8.82 3.98 0.60
CA VAL A 6 9.24 3.22 1.80
C VAL A 6 8.42 3.65 3.01
N GLU A 7 8.20 4.96 3.17
CA GLU A 7 7.38 5.54 4.23
C GLU A 7 5.90 5.11 4.07
N ALA A 8 5.36 5.16 2.86
CA ALA A 8 4.01 4.68 2.58
C ALA A 8 3.83 3.20 2.95
N ALA A 9 4.80 2.34 2.66
CA ALA A 9 4.75 0.94 3.06
C ALA A 9 4.75 0.76 4.58
N SER A 10 5.56 1.55 5.29
CA SER A 10 5.60 1.54 6.76
C SER A 10 4.27 1.97 7.38
N ILE A 11 3.67 3.03 6.84
CA ILE A 11 2.36 3.54 7.29
C ILE A 11 1.25 2.54 6.96
N ALA A 12 1.22 1.98 5.76
CA ALA A 12 0.23 0.97 5.36
C ALA A 12 0.30 -0.27 6.25
N PHE A 13 1.51 -0.72 6.60
CA PHE A 13 1.70 -1.84 7.52
C PHE A 13 1.17 -1.51 8.92
N ALA A 14 1.50 -0.35 9.47
CA ALA A 14 0.98 0.10 10.77
C ALA A 14 -0.55 0.18 10.76
N LEU A 15 -1.15 0.80 9.74
CA LEU A 15 -2.60 0.92 9.60
C LEU A 15 -3.29 -0.45 9.52
N ARG A 16 -2.67 -1.43 8.84
CA ARG A 16 -3.18 -2.80 8.77
C ARG A 16 -3.16 -3.48 10.14
N LEU A 17 -2.04 -3.38 10.86
CA LEU A 17 -1.90 -3.96 12.20
C LEU A 17 -2.85 -3.32 13.21
N THR A 18 -3.11 -2.02 13.10
CA THR A 18 -3.96 -1.28 14.04
C THR A 18 -5.38 -1.06 13.53
N ARG A 19 -5.80 -1.76 12.46
CA ARG A 19 -7.04 -1.45 11.74
C ARG A 19 -8.30 -1.38 12.63
N PRO A 20 -8.57 -2.36 13.51
CA PRO A 20 -9.75 -2.33 14.38
C PRO A 20 -9.75 -1.19 15.41
N TRP A 21 -8.58 -0.62 15.75
CA TRP A 21 -8.45 0.44 16.76
C TRP A 21 -8.30 1.83 16.18
N LEU A 22 -7.90 1.94 14.91
CA LEU A 22 -7.64 3.21 14.25
C LEU A 22 -8.41 3.33 12.94
N TRP A 23 -7.97 2.59 11.90
CA TRP A 23 -8.48 2.80 10.55
C TRP A 23 -10.00 2.68 10.48
N ASP A 24 -10.59 1.64 11.07
CA ASP A 24 -12.03 1.43 10.97
C ASP A 24 -12.85 2.56 11.64
N HIS A 25 -12.27 3.25 12.63
CA HIS A 25 -12.85 4.39 13.34
C HIS A 25 -12.63 5.75 12.68
N LEU A 26 -11.80 5.85 11.63
CA LEU A 26 -11.60 7.12 10.92
C LEU A 26 -12.82 7.51 10.07
N ASP A 27 -13.09 8.81 10.01
CA ASP A 27 -14.13 9.34 9.12
C ASP A 27 -13.79 9.10 7.65
N LYS A 28 -14.83 8.94 6.83
CA LYS A 28 -14.70 8.69 5.39
C LYS A 28 -13.77 9.69 4.68
N PRO A 29 -13.85 11.02 4.89
CA PRO A 29 -12.95 11.97 4.23
C PRO A 29 -11.48 11.83 4.67
N VAL A 30 -11.21 11.30 5.86
CA VAL A 30 -9.84 11.00 6.32
C VAL A 30 -9.33 9.75 5.58
N LYS A 31 -10.14 8.69 5.54
CA LYS A 31 -9.82 7.44 4.84
C LYS A 31 -9.50 7.70 3.36
N GLU A 32 -10.30 8.53 2.69
CA GLU A 32 -10.09 8.89 1.27
C GLU A 32 -8.77 9.63 1.06
N ARG A 33 -8.44 10.62 1.90
CA ARG A 33 -7.18 11.37 1.79
C ARG A 33 -5.96 10.50 2.05
N VAL A 34 -6.00 9.71 3.13
CA VAL A 34 -4.90 8.81 3.49
C VAL A 34 -4.73 7.73 2.42
N GLY A 35 -5.83 7.11 1.98
CA GLY A 35 -5.82 6.10 0.94
C GLY A 35 -5.30 6.63 -0.39
N GLY A 36 -5.73 7.83 -0.80
CA GLY A 36 -5.24 8.49 -2.01
C GLY A 36 -3.73 8.77 -1.97
N TRP A 37 -3.23 9.28 -0.84
CA TRP A 37 -1.79 9.49 -0.66
C TRP A 37 -0.98 8.18 -0.70
N LEU A 38 -1.50 7.11 -0.09
CA LEU A 38 -0.86 5.80 -0.15
C LEU A 38 -0.89 5.22 -1.58
N ALA A 39 -1.96 5.45 -2.34
CA ALA A 39 -2.13 4.92 -3.70
C ALA A 39 -1.03 5.40 -4.67
N ASP A 40 -0.41 6.57 -4.43
CA ASP A 40 0.73 7.04 -5.21
C ASP A 40 1.91 6.05 -5.23
N ALA A 41 2.08 5.23 -4.18
CA ALA A 41 3.10 4.20 -4.12
C ALA A 41 2.85 3.03 -5.09
N LEU A 42 1.61 2.79 -5.51
CA LEU A 42 1.23 1.67 -6.40
C LEU A 42 1.77 1.83 -7.83
N HIS A 43 2.02 3.07 -8.24
CA HIS A 43 2.43 3.43 -9.60
C HIS A 43 3.92 3.74 -9.72
N ARG A 44 4.68 3.59 -8.64
CA ARG A 44 6.13 3.75 -8.62
C ARG A 44 6.81 2.55 -9.27
N ASP A 45 7.89 2.81 -9.99
CA ASP A 45 8.83 1.77 -10.43
C ASP A 45 9.90 1.57 -9.34
N PRO A 46 9.90 0.45 -8.61
CA PRO A 46 10.89 0.17 -7.58
C PRO A 46 12.22 -0.29 -8.21
N ASN A 47 13.32 -0.06 -7.49
CA ASN A 47 14.60 -0.68 -7.85
C ASN A 47 14.47 -2.21 -7.85
N ASP A 48 15.25 -2.89 -8.70
CA ASP A 48 15.18 -4.35 -8.85
C ASP A 48 15.87 -5.10 -7.69
N ASN A 49 15.28 -4.99 -6.50
CA ASN A 49 15.69 -5.62 -5.26
C ASN A 49 14.46 -5.76 -4.33
N ASN A 50 14.68 -5.85 -3.01
CA ASN A 50 13.59 -5.93 -2.04
C ASN A 50 12.59 -4.75 -2.08
N TRP A 51 12.86 -3.70 -2.85
CA TRP A 51 11.94 -2.57 -3.02
C TRP A 51 10.63 -2.95 -3.71
N HIS A 52 10.57 -4.09 -4.40
CA HIS A 52 9.31 -4.67 -4.90
C HIS A 52 8.30 -4.96 -3.77
N LEU A 53 8.78 -5.14 -2.54
CA LEU A 53 7.93 -5.38 -1.37
C LEU A 53 7.14 -4.13 -0.93
N PHE A 54 7.60 -2.92 -1.27
CA PHE A 54 6.95 -1.69 -0.79
C PHE A 54 5.59 -1.44 -1.46
N PRO A 55 5.46 -1.42 -2.81
CA PRO A 55 4.15 -1.30 -3.46
C PRO A 55 3.26 -2.51 -3.17
N LEU A 56 3.84 -3.70 -2.97
CA LEU A 56 3.10 -4.90 -2.55
C LEU A 56 2.46 -4.71 -1.17
N ALA A 57 3.21 -4.22 -0.18
CA ALA A 57 2.72 -4.00 1.18
C ALA A 57 1.60 -2.94 1.20
N VAL A 58 1.80 -1.84 0.47
CA VAL A 58 0.78 -0.79 0.32
C VAL A 58 -0.47 -1.34 -0.38
N GLY A 59 -0.30 -2.05 -1.48
CA GLY A 59 -1.40 -2.68 -2.22
C GLY A 59 -2.16 -3.69 -1.39
N GLY A 60 -1.49 -4.45 -0.51
CA GLY A 60 -2.14 -5.36 0.41
C GLY A 60 -3.11 -4.65 1.35
N PHE A 61 -2.69 -3.56 1.98
CA PHE A 61 -3.56 -2.78 2.86
C PHE A 61 -4.70 -2.09 2.08
N LEU A 62 -4.41 -1.44 0.95
CA LEU A 62 -5.43 -0.71 0.18
C LEU A 62 -6.50 -1.65 -0.38
N ALA A 63 -6.12 -2.86 -0.82
CA ALA A 63 -7.09 -3.88 -1.26
C ALA A 63 -7.99 -4.33 -0.11
N GLU A 64 -7.46 -4.53 1.10
CA GLU A 64 -8.27 -4.84 2.28
C GLU A 64 -9.16 -3.68 2.73
N ALA A 65 -8.70 -2.44 2.54
CA ALA A 65 -9.44 -1.23 2.86
C ALA A 65 -10.51 -0.86 1.82
N GLY A 66 -10.54 -1.55 0.67
CA GLY A 66 -11.47 -1.26 -0.43
C GLY A 66 -11.14 0.03 -1.19
N ILE A 67 -9.88 0.49 -1.15
CA ILE A 67 -9.42 1.71 -1.82
C ILE A 67 -8.58 1.33 -3.04
N GLU A 68 -8.88 1.93 -4.19
CA GLU A 68 -8.16 1.67 -5.45
C GLU A 68 -7.96 0.17 -5.73
N GLU A 69 -8.96 -0.65 -5.39
CA GLU A 69 -8.82 -2.09 -5.20
C GLU A 69 -8.19 -2.81 -6.41
N LYS A 70 -8.57 -2.39 -7.63
CA LYS A 70 -8.01 -2.94 -8.87
C LYS A 70 -6.50 -2.66 -8.98
N ALA A 71 -6.07 -1.42 -8.73
CA ALA A 71 -4.66 -1.03 -8.79
C ALA A 71 -3.87 -1.68 -7.64
N ALA A 72 -4.45 -1.72 -6.45
CA ALA A 72 -3.88 -2.33 -5.26
C ALA A 72 -3.61 -3.83 -5.47
N ARG A 73 -4.60 -4.58 -5.94
CA ARG A 73 -4.43 -6.01 -6.29
C ARG A 73 -3.42 -6.23 -7.42
N ALA A 74 -3.33 -5.31 -8.39
CA ALA A 74 -2.31 -5.39 -9.44
C ALA A 74 -0.89 -5.19 -8.89
N ALA A 75 -0.69 -4.27 -7.94
CA ALA A 75 0.60 -4.07 -7.29
C ALA A 75 1.02 -5.31 -6.47
N VAL A 76 0.08 -5.93 -5.75
CA VAL A 76 0.33 -7.19 -5.02
C VAL A 76 0.79 -8.28 -5.98
N ARG A 77 0.10 -8.50 -7.10
CA ARG A 77 0.51 -9.50 -8.11
C ARG A 77 1.91 -9.25 -8.64
N ARG A 78 2.24 -8.01 -9.06
CA ARG A 78 3.57 -7.67 -9.56
C ARG A 78 4.68 -7.95 -8.54
N GLY A 79 4.43 -7.67 -7.26
CA GLY A 79 5.41 -7.96 -6.22
C GLY A 79 5.60 -9.46 -5.97
N LEU A 80 4.52 -10.25 -5.97
CA LEU A 80 4.59 -11.71 -5.81
C LEU A 80 5.32 -12.37 -6.99
N GLU A 81 5.02 -11.95 -8.22
CA GLU A 81 5.71 -12.40 -9.45
C GLU A 81 7.23 -12.16 -9.42
N ARG A 82 7.72 -11.25 -8.57
CA ARG A 82 9.15 -11.00 -8.36
C ARG A 82 9.77 -11.85 -7.26
N ILE A 83 8.98 -12.30 -6.28
CA ILE A 83 9.44 -13.17 -5.17
C ILE A 83 9.51 -14.62 -5.63
N ASP A 84 8.58 -15.05 -6.47
CA ASP A 84 8.49 -16.43 -6.97
C ASP A 84 9.50 -16.75 -8.09
N ARG A 85 10.46 -15.86 -8.38
CA ARG A 85 11.54 -16.05 -9.34
C ARG A 85 12.85 -16.37 -8.65
#